data_AF-A0A067TQB5-F1
#
_entry.id   AF-A0A067TQB5-F1
#
_cell.length_a   1.000
_cell.length_b   1.000
_cell.length_c   1.000
_cell.angle_alpha   90.00
_cell.angle_beta   90.00
_cell.angle_gamma   90.00
#
_symmetry.space_group_name_H-M   'P 1'
#
loop_
_entity.id
_entity.type
_entity.pdbx_description
1 polymer ?
#
loop_
_entity_poly.entity_id
_entity_poly.type
_entity_poly.pdbx_seq_one_letter_code
_entity_poly.pdbx_strand_id
1 'polypeptide(L)'
;MMFGLPATLQALLTAFLWATIPQKPDTSSITFHLRHQHAALNNSRIIFSDFSPEQSFSGTEAQFTIQTQDTKIPRPESLSAFHAARRNREPGVTPALEWLDWEMATPDVTRRSTVLQMAKMAFNTYALDNSTVGEWYDLSDEWASDPFGWQPEEDGMRGHIFVSTDNSTVIVAIKGTSAGWLVGGGGPTVAKDKKNDNLMFSCCCARVGPTWSTVCDCYSRGNRCDTDCVEEAMKEDGLFYPLGLNLYHNVTYLYPNANIWLTGHSLGGGLAALMGATFGAPVVAFEAPAERLASQRLHLPRPPSTHHITHVYHTADPIPMGTCTGVTSLCAIGGFALETRCHLGQVVLYDTVQKLGWSADVRNHPLKVIIDKILSDNADWKDEFNGGIELEEEKGWLSALGWGWKRRRGEPSGGDGDEEKKPMREVPQAKPASEVEGVDGVCTDCYNWDFGSFKNITSTNGARCT
;
A
#
# COMPACT_ATOMS: atom_id res chain seq x y z
N MET A 1 23.67 51.32 15.02
CA MET A 1 23.37 52.04 16.28
C MET A 1 22.96 51.04 17.38
N MET A 2 23.90 50.25 17.92
CA MET A 2 23.61 49.34 19.05
C MET A 2 24.76 49.37 20.07
N PHE A 3 25.12 50.55 20.55
CA PHE A 3 26.15 50.74 21.59
C PHE A 3 25.62 51.51 22.79
N GLY A 4 24.49 51.05 23.35
CA GLY A 4 23.91 51.68 24.54
C GLY A 4 22.79 50.91 25.23
N LEU A 5 22.54 49.65 24.87
CA LEU A 5 21.51 48.85 25.54
C LEU A 5 22.13 48.08 26.73
N PRO A 6 21.45 47.98 27.88
CA PRO A 6 21.90 47.18 29.02
C PRO A 6 22.18 45.73 28.60
N ALA A 7 23.21 45.12 29.17
CA ALA A 7 23.66 43.76 28.81
C ALA A 7 22.53 42.71 28.88
N THR A 8 21.55 42.91 29.76
CA THR A 8 20.34 42.07 29.87
C THR A 8 19.43 42.16 28.65
N LEU A 9 19.31 43.35 28.04
CA LEU A 9 18.51 43.56 26.83
C LEU A 9 19.23 43.03 25.59
N GLN A 10 20.56 43.13 25.54
CA GLN A 10 21.37 42.47 24.52
C GLN A 10 21.23 40.94 24.62
N ALA A 11 21.30 40.37 25.82
CA ALA A 11 21.11 38.94 26.04
C ALA A 11 19.70 38.46 25.65
N LEU A 12 18.67 39.26 25.93
CA LEU A 12 17.30 38.98 25.52
C LEU A 12 17.15 39.05 24.00
N LEU A 13 17.70 40.07 23.34
CA LEU A 13 17.67 40.23 21.89
C LEU A 13 18.44 39.10 21.18
N THR A 14 19.58 38.65 21.72
CA THR A 14 20.30 37.49 21.19
C THR A 14 19.54 36.20 21.41
N ALA A 15 18.84 36.03 22.53
CA ALA A 15 17.99 34.88 22.79
C ALA A 15 16.73 34.85 21.89
N PHE A 16 16.19 36.03 21.52
CA PHE A 16 15.08 36.14 20.56
C PHE A 16 15.51 35.98 19.10
N LEU A 17 16.75 36.34 18.75
CA LEU A 17 17.32 36.07 17.42
C LEU A 17 17.80 34.62 17.26
N TRP A 18 18.00 33.90 18.37
CA TRP A 18 18.28 32.45 18.43
C TRP A 18 17.09 31.60 18.87
N ALA A 19 15.92 32.21 19.08
CA ALA A 19 14.68 31.46 19.06
C ALA A 19 14.61 30.82 17.68
N THR A 20 14.84 29.51 17.66
CA THR A 20 14.95 28.66 16.49
C THR A 20 13.87 29.04 15.50
N ILE A 21 14.28 29.64 14.37
CA ILE A 21 13.49 29.60 13.14
C ILE A 21 13.02 28.14 13.04
N PRO A 22 11.71 27.84 12.95
CA PRO A 22 11.26 26.49 12.72
C PRO A 22 12.04 25.99 11.50
N GLN A 23 12.98 25.07 11.71
CA GLN A 23 13.65 24.42 10.59
C GLN A 23 12.50 23.78 9.82
N LYS A 24 12.25 24.28 8.61
CA LYS A 24 11.47 23.58 7.61
C LYS A 24 11.95 22.12 7.67
N PRO A 25 11.08 21.12 7.88
CA PRO A 25 11.52 19.74 8.05
C PRO A 25 12.50 19.42 6.91
N ASP A 26 13.68 18.95 7.29
CA ASP A 26 14.78 18.69 6.37
C ASP A 26 14.30 17.60 5.40
N THR A 27 13.80 18.01 4.22
CA THR A 27 13.26 17.09 3.22
C THR A 27 14.44 16.34 2.62
N SER A 28 14.79 15.23 3.26
CA SER A 28 15.70 14.23 2.72
C SER A 28 15.03 13.57 1.51
N SER A 29 15.85 13.24 0.51
CA SER A 29 15.39 12.54 -0.69
C SER A 29 16.33 11.40 -1.00
N ILE A 30 15.77 10.25 -1.35
CA ILE A 30 16.53 9.05 -1.72
C ILE A 30 16.30 8.78 -3.20
N THR A 31 17.39 8.54 -3.93
CA THR A 31 17.37 8.20 -5.36
C THR A 31 17.60 6.72 -5.55
N PHE A 32 16.66 6.07 -6.22
CA PHE A 32 16.59 4.64 -6.49
C PHE A 32 16.85 4.33 -7.96
N HIS A 33 17.41 3.15 -8.21
CA HIS A 33 17.66 2.59 -9.54
C HIS A 33 17.04 1.20 -9.63
N LEU A 34 16.42 0.87 -10.77
CA LEU A 34 16.01 -0.50 -11.05
C LEU A 34 17.26 -1.40 -11.08
N ARG A 35 17.29 -2.43 -10.22
CA ARG A 35 18.41 -3.36 -10.11
C ARG A 35 18.06 -4.77 -10.51
N HIS A 36 16.90 -5.26 -10.06
CA HIS A 36 16.49 -6.64 -10.31
C HIS A 36 15.06 -6.70 -10.79
N GLN A 37 14.79 -7.73 -11.58
CA GLN A 37 13.45 -8.28 -11.77
C GLN A 37 13.35 -9.54 -10.92
N HIS A 38 12.15 -9.83 -10.41
CA HIS A 38 11.86 -11.07 -9.69
C HIS A 38 10.65 -11.78 -10.30
N ALA A 39 10.67 -13.10 -10.24
CA ALA A 39 9.58 -13.95 -10.65
C ALA A 39 9.48 -15.20 -9.76
N ALA A 40 8.27 -15.72 -9.60
CA ALA A 40 8.00 -16.99 -8.95
C ALA A 40 7.79 -18.09 -9.99
N LEU A 41 8.52 -19.19 -9.83
CA LEU A 41 8.35 -20.41 -10.61
C LEU A 41 7.11 -21.19 -10.16
N ASN A 42 6.67 -22.14 -10.99
CA ASN A 42 5.54 -23.03 -10.66
C ASN A 42 5.73 -23.86 -9.39
N ASN A 43 6.97 -24.13 -8.99
CA ASN A 43 7.32 -24.82 -7.75
C ASN A 43 7.51 -23.88 -6.55
N SER A 44 7.03 -22.62 -6.64
CA SER A 44 7.11 -21.61 -5.59
C SER A 44 8.51 -21.09 -5.23
N ARG A 45 9.53 -21.38 -6.06
CA ARG A 45 10.86 -20.76 -5.93
C ARG A 45 10.85 -19.35 -6.50
N ILE A 46 11.60 -18.43 -5.87
CA ILE A 46 11.78 -17.05 -6.32
C ILE A 46 13.13 -16.94 -7.01
N ILE A 47 13.12 -16.43 -8.23
CA ILE A 47 14.32 -16.21 -9.04
C ILE A 47 14.45 -14.74 -9.41
N PHE A 48 15.68 -14.32 -9.65
CA PHE A 48 16.05 -12.95 -9.96
C PHE A 48 16.73 -12.85 -11.31
N SER A 49 16.64 -11.67 -11.92
CA SER A 49 17.42 -11.30 -13.08
C SER A 49 17.93 -9.88 -12.90
N ASP A 50 19.23 -9.68 -13.08
CA ASP A 50 19.86 -8.36 -13.00
C ASP A 50 19.40 -7.49 -14.18
N PHE A 51 19.01 -6.26 -13.90
CA PHE A 51 18.63 -5.29 -14.91
C PHE A 51 19.87 -4.61 -15.49
N SER A 52 20.04 -4.70 -16.82
CA SER A 52 21.10 -3.98 -17.54
C SER A 52 20.52 -2.74 -18.26
N PRO A 53 20.90 -1.51 -17.85
CA PRO A 53 20.43 -0.28 -18.50
C PRO A 53 20.77 -0.18 -19.98
N GLU A 54 21.85 -0.85 -20.43
CA GLU A 54 22.32 -0.84 -21.83
C GLU A 54 21.35 -1.58 -22.78
N GLN A 55 20.45 -2.40 -22.25
CA GLN A 55 19.47 -3.18 -23.01
C GLN A 55 18.10 -2.48 -23.11
N SER A 56 17.88 -1.40 -22.35
CA SER A 56 16.64 -0.62 -22.39
C SER A 56 16.74 0.55 -23.36
N PHE A 57 15.92 0.54 -24.42
CA PHE A 57 15.84 1.65 -25.39
C PHE A 57 15.28 2.96 -24.80
N SER A 58 14.79 2.95 -23.55
CA SER A 58 14.25 4.12 -22.85
C SER A 58 15.08 4.43 -21.60
N GLY A 59 16.26 5.02 -21.78
CA GLY A 59 17.22 5.38 -20.72
C GLY A 59 16.73 6.41 -19.68
N THR A 60 15.41 6.65 -19.57
CA THR A 60 14.77 7.58 -18.61
C THR A 60 13.80 6.92 -17.62
N GLU A 61 13.56 5.60 -17.71
CA GLU A 61 12.52 4.91 -16.90
C GLU A 61 13.06 4.08 -15.72
N ALA A 62 14.36 4.14 -15.42
CA ALA A 62 14.99 3.29 -14.40
C ALA A 62 15.39 4.01 -13.10
N GLN A 63 15.28 5.34 -13.04
CA GLN A 63 15.72 6.15 -11.90
C GLN A 63 14.55 6.93 -11.28
N PHE A 64 14.42 6.88 -9.95
CA PHE A 64 13.31 7.45 -9.20
C PHE A 64 13.83 8.19 -7.96
N THR A 65 13.35 9.40 -7.70
CA THR A 65 13.70 10.16 -6.49
C THR A 65 12.47 10.30 -5.60
N ILE A 66 12.58 9.81 -4.37
CA ILE A 66 11.49 9.79 -3.39
C ILE A 66 11.85 10.74 -2.24
N GLN A 67 10.93 11.65 -1.88
CA GLN A 67 11.08 12.44 -0.65
C GLN A 67 10.73 11.57 0.55
N THR A 68 11.48 11.74 1.63
CA THR A 68 11.35 10.93 2.83
C THR A 68 10.97 11.73 4.06
N GLN A 69 10.34 11.03 4.99
CA GLN A 69 10.09 11.48 6.34
C GLN A 69 10.52 10.38 7.33
N ASP A 70 10.96 10.80 8.51
CA ASP A 70 11.26 9.88 9.60
C ASP A 70 9.97 9.46 10.30
N THR A 71 9.76 8.15 10.41
CA THR A 71 8.56 7.57 11.01
C THR A 71 8.95 6.49 12.01
N LYS A 72 8.20 6.39 13.12
CA LYS A 72 8.27 5.29 14.08
C LYS A 72 7.32 4.18 13.64
N ILE A 73 7.85 2.99 13.42
CA ILE A 73 7.07 1.84 12.96
C ILE A 73 7.14 0.73 14.02
N PRO A 74 5.99 0.25 14.51
CA PRO A 74 5.97 -0.90 15.40
C PRO A 74 6.37 -2.16 14.63
N ARG A 75 7.40 -2.86 15.12
CA ARG A 75 7.89 -4.13 14.58
C ARG A 75 7.94 -5.19 15.67
N PRO A 76 7.73 -6.48 15.32
CA PRO A 76 8.00 -7.55 16.26
C PRO A 76 9.49 -7.59 16.58
N GLU A 77 9.85 -8.01 17.81
CA GLU A 77 11.25 -8.23 18.21
C GLU A 77 12.00 -9.14 17.22
N SER A 78 11.31 -10.16 16.71
CA SER A 78 11.85 -11.05 15.69
C SER A 78 10.73 -11.68 14.86
N LEU A 79 11.07 -12.12 13.65
CA LEU A 79 10.12 -12.84 12.82
C LEU A 79 9.74 -14.22 13.40
N SER A 80 10.65 -14.88 14.10
CA SER A 80 10.34 -16.13 14.80
C SER A 80 9.28 -15.91 15.89
N ALA A 81 9.35 -14.79 16.63
CA ALA A 81 8.31 -14.39 17.58
C ALA A 81 6.99 -14.09 16.87
N PHE A 82 7.01 -13.36 15.74
CA PHE A 82 5.81 -13.11 14.93
C PHE A 82 5.14 -14.41 14.47
N HIS A 83 5.90 -15.36 13.93
CA HIS A 83 5.38 -16.65 13.49
C HIS A 83 4.91 -17.53 14.66
N ALA A 84 5.56 -17.47 15.81
CA ALA A 84 5.10 -18.15 17.02
C ALA A 84 3.74 -17.59 17.47
N ALA A 85 3.59 -16.26 17.51
CA ALA A 85 2.34 -15.58 17.83
C ALA A 85 1.23 -15.92 16.83
N ARG A 86 1.55 -16.00 15.53
CA ARG A 86 0.61 -16.41 14.48
C ARG A 86 0.14 -17.86 14.62
N ARG A 87 1.03 -18.80 15.00
CA ARG A 87 0.70 -20.23 15.12
C ARG A 87 -0.08 -20.55 16.40
N ASN A 88 0.27 -19.89 17.50
CA ASN A 88 -0.28 -20.18 18.81
C ASN A 88 -1.55 -19.35 19.05
N ARG A 89 -2.68 -19.94 18.70
CA ARG A 89 -4.02 -19.31 18.74
C ARG A 89 -4.64 -19.21 20.15
N GLU A 90 -4.05 -19.81 21.17
CA GLU A 90 -4.68 -19.90 22.49
C GLU A 90 -4.56 -18.60 23.30
N PRO A 91 -5.69 -17.93 23.60
CA PRO A 91 -5.69 -16.76 24.46
C PRO A 91 -5.12 -17.13 25.85
N GLY A 92 -4.06 -16.44 26.26
CA GLY A 92 -3.45 -16.60 27.60
C GLY A 92 -2.28 -17.59 27.69
N VAL A 93 -1.93 -18.30 26.61
CA VAL A 93 -0.75 -19.19 26.55
C VAL A 93 0.42 -18.54 25.80
N THR A 94 0.13 -17.66 24.84
CA THR A 94 1.15 -16.87 24.15
C THR A 94 1.59 -15.66 24.97
N PRO A 95 2.90 -15.45 25.19
CA PRO A 95 3.39 -14.14 25.57
C PRO A 95 2.88 -13.11 24.57
N ALA A 96 2.36 -11.99 25.06
CA ALA A 96 1.99 -10.88 24.19
C ALA A 96 3.20 -10.55 23.31
N LEU A 97 3.01 -10.58 21.98
CA LEU A 97 4.06 -10.19 21.05
C LEU A 97 4.48 -8.76 21.39
N GLU A 98 5.73 -8.58 21.78
CA GLU A 98 6.27 -7.25 22.06
C GLU A 98 6.52 -6.51 20.75
N TRP A 99 6.01 -5.29 20.68
CA TRP A 99 6.18 -4.40 19.54
C TRP A 99 7.15 -3.30 19.94
N LEU A 100 8.25 -3.19 19.20
CA LEU A 100 9.25 -2.17 19.38
C LEU A 100 9.07 -1.12 18.30
N ASP A 101 9.17 0.16 18.66
CA ASP A 101 9.16 1.24 17.68
C ASP A 101 10.53 1.37 17.03
N TRP A 102 10.58 1.21 15.71
CA TRP A 102 11.78 1.41 14.90
C TRP A 102 11.68 2.72 14.15
N GLU A 103 12.64 3.61 14.37
CA GLU A 103 12.78 4.84 13.58
C GLU A 103 13.46 4.50 12.25
N MET A 104 12.83 4.87 11.14
CA MET A 104 13.42 4.74 9.82
C MET A 104 12.87 5.80 8.86
N ALA A 105 13.63 6.07 7.81
CA ALA A 105 13.15 6.85 6.68
C ALA A 105 12.04 6.07 5.95
N THR A 106 10.96 6.77 5.63
CA THR A 106 9.77 6.26 4.92
C THR A 106 9.39 7.21 3.80
N PRO A 107 8.67 6.76 2.75
CA PRO A 107 8.15 7.67 1.73
C PRO A 107 7.24 8.74 2.34
N ASP A 108 7.53 10.01 2.09
CA ASP A 108 6.65 11.13 2.48
C ASP A 108 5.44 11.17 1.54
N VAL A 109 4.36 10.52 1.96
CA VAL A 109 3.09 10.45 1.21
C VAL A 109 2.31 11.77 1.21
N THR A 110 2.79 12.82 1.88
CA THR A 110 2.20 14.17 1.78
C THR A 110 2.67 14.92 0.53
N ARG A 111 3.69 14.39 -0.15
CA ARG A 111 4.28 14.95 -1.37
C ARG A 111 3.72 14.26 -2.61
N ARG A 112 3.19 15.06 -3.54
CA ARG A 112 2.68 14.52 -4.81
C ARG A 112 3.77 13.82 -5.60
N SER A 113 4.99 14.38 -5.58
CA SER A 113 6.15 13.79 -6.26
C SER A 113 6.47 12.38 -5.76
N THR A 114 6.48 12.16 -4.44
CA THR A 114 6.67 10.83 -3.84
C THR A 114 5.60 9.85 -4.30
N VAL A 115 4.33 10.22 -4.18
CA VAL A 115 3.20 9.36 -4.57
C VAL A 115 3.26 9.02 -6.06
N LEU A 116 3.55 10.00 -6.93
CA LEU A 116 3.70 9.82 -8.37
C LEU A 116 4.86 8.88 -8.73
N GLN A 117 6.01 9.04 -8.10
CA GLN A 117 7.19 8.21 -8.39
C GLN A 117 6.96 6.77 -7.91
N MET A 118 6.38 6.57 -6.72
CA MET A 118 5.97 5.24 -6.24
C MET A 118 4.94 4.58 -7.17
N ALA A 119 3.98 5.36 -7.70
CA ALA A 119 3.02 4.86 -8.68
C ALA A 119 3.70 4.44 -9.98
N LYS A 120 4.66 5.21 -10.50
CA LYS A 120 5.43 4.84 -11.70
C LYS A 120 6.27 3.58 -11.47
N MET A 121 6.88 3.41 -10.30
CA MET A 121 7.61 2.18 -9.96
C MET A 121 6.69 0.95 -9.95
N ALA A 122 5.49 1.08 -9.39
CA ALA A 122 4.46 0.03 -9.45
C ALA A 122 3.97 -0.21 -10.89
N PHE A 123 3.78 0.84 -11.71
CA PHE A 123 3.37 0.74 -13.11
C PHE A 123 4.40 -0.01 -13.96
N ASN A 124 5.69 0.25 -13.75
CA ASN A 124 6.76 -0.37 -14.51
C ASN A 124 6.79 -1.89 -14.39
N THR A 125 6.24 -2.46 -13.31
CA THR A 125 6.13 -3.92 -13.15
C THR A 125 5.24 -4.60 -14.21
N TYR A 126 4.40 -3.84 -14.92
CA TYR A 126 3.55 -4.34 -16.01
C TYR A 126 4.22 -4.26 -17.39
N ALA A 127 5.39 -3.62 -17.51
CA ALA A 127 6.12 -3.55 -18.76
C ALA A 127 6.62 -4.95 -19.14
N LEU A 128 6.28 -5.41 -20.34
CA LEU A 128 6.87 -6.61 -20.93
C LEU A 128 8.27 -6.25 -21.41
N ASP A 129 9.29 -6.62 -20.65
CA ASP A 129 10.65 -6.45 -21.13
C ASP A 129 11.00 -7.60 -22.08
N ASN A 130 10.87 -7.35 -23.38
CA ASN A 130 11.33 -8.27 -24.42
C ASN A 130 12.88 -8.25 -24.57
N SER A 131 13.60 -7.44 -23.78
CA SER A 131 15.05 -7.29 -23.85
C SER A 131 15.84 -8.14 -22.85
N THR A 132 15.19 -8.83 -21.90
CA THR A 132 15.90 -9.72 -20.97
C THR A 132 16.28 -11.04 -21.64
N VAL A 133 17.46 -11.04 -22.25
CA VAL A 133 18.35 -12.19 -22.32
C VAL A 133 19.38 -12.05 -21.21
N GLY A 134 18.91 -11.93 -19.96
CA GLY A 134 19.75 -12.09 -18.76
C GLY A 134 19.59 -13.51 -18.22
N GLU A 135 20.67 -14.10 -17.69
CA GLU A 135 20.59 -15.37 -16.97
C GLU A 135 19.83 -15.15 -15.66
N TRP A 136 18.79 -15.96 -15.40
CA TRP A 136 18.06 -15.90 -14.14
C TRP A 136 18.73 -16.79 -13.10
N TYR A 137 18.71 -16.37 -11.84
CA TYR A 137 19.38 -17.08 -10.75
C TYR A 137 18.48 -17.25 -9.53
N ASP A 138 18.67 -18.37 -8.81
CA ASP A 138 18.07 -18.67 -7.50
C ASP A 138 19.14 -18.50 -6.39
N LEU A 139 18.70 -18.14 -5.19
CA LEU A 139 19.55 -17.98 -4.00
C LEU A 139 19.69 -19.27 -3.17
N SER A 140 18.86 -20.30 -3.40
CA SER A 140 18.84 -21.50 -2.55
C SER A 140 19.95 -22.52 -2.83
N ASP A 141 20.53 -22.53 -4.05
CA ASP A 141 21.49 -23.55 -4.49
C ASP A 141 22.68 -22.93 -5.27
N GLU A 142 23.66 -22.37 -4.55
CA GLU A 142 24.97 -21.95 -5.09
C GLU A 142 24.94 -21.10 -6.38
N TRP A 143 23.93 -20.23 -6.56
CA TRP A 143 23.76 -19.39 -7.77
C TRP A 143 23.61 -20.20 -9.07
N ALA A 144 22.94 -21.35 -9.02
CA ALA A 144 22.59 -22.07 -10.24
C ALA A 144 21.75 -21.17 -11.17
N SER A 145 22.26 -20.95 -12.39
CA SER A 145 21.54 -20.20 -13.42
C SER A 145 20.56 -21.12 -14.13
N ASP A 146 19.27 -20.82 -14.00
CA ASP A 146 18.24 -21.41 -14.83
C ASP A 146 18.05 -20.48 -16.05
N PRO A 147 17.98 -20.98 -17.29
CA PRO A 147 17.61 -20.18 -18.47
C PRO A 147 16.11 -19.88 -18.42
N PHE A 148 15.70 -19.12 -17.40
CA PHE A 148 14.35 -18.64 -17.23
C PHE A 148 14.19 -17.31 -17.98
N GLY A 149 12.96 -16.85 -18.16
CA GLY A 149 12.65 -15.62 -18.87
C GLY A 149 11.19 -15.24 -18.70
N TRP A 150 10.78 -14.12 -19.27
CA TRP A 150 9.36 -13.73 -19.39
C TRP A 150 8.63 -14.64 -20.37
N GLN A 151 8.51 -15.93 -20.05
CA GLN A 151 7.78 -16.85 -20.90
C GLN A 151 6.28 -16.52 -20.84
N PRO A 152 5.60 -16.42 -21.99
CA PRO A 152 4.15 -16.23 -22.08
C PRO A 152 3.37 -17.47 -21.65
N GLU A 153 3.92 -18.37 -20.86
CA GLU A 153 3.26 -19.62 -20.47
C GLU A 153 3.30 -19.85 -18.95
N GLU A 154 3.90 -18.92 -18.18
CA GLU A 154 4.21 -19.14 -16.76
C GLU A 154 3.48 -18.20 -15.80
N ASP A 155 2.65 -18.79 -14.94
CA ASP A 155 1.73 -18.10 -14.04
C ASP A 155 2.34 -17.91 -12.66
N GLY A 156 2.99 -16.78 -12.38
CA GLY A 156 3.65 -16.56 -11.10
C GLY A 156 3.65 -15.10 -10.66
N MET A 157 3.84 -14.89 -9.35
CA MET A 157 4.11 -13.56 -8.77
C MET A 157 5.36 -12.96 -9.42
N ARG A 158 5.32 -11.68 -9.80
CA ARG A 158 6.42 -10.99 -10.47
C ARG A 158 6.56 -9.57 -9.97
N GLY A 159 7.69 -8.93 -10.31
CA GLY A 159 7.85 -7.50 -10.09
C GLY A 159 9.30 -7.07 -10.17
N HIS A 160 9.58 -5.90 -9.60
CA HIS A 160 10.87 -5.22 -9.73
C HIS A 160 11.44 -4.88 -8.34
N ILE A 161 12.76 -4.81 -8.27
CA ILE A 161 13.50 -4.37 -7.09
C ILE A 161 14.31 -3.15 -7.48
N PHE A 162 14.05 -2.05 -6.77
CA PHE A 162 14.78 -0.82 -6.92
C PHE A 162 15.64 -0.58 -5.69
N VAL A 163 16.87 -0.14 -5.89
CA VAL A 163 17.85 0.00 -4.80
C VAL A 163 18.35 1.43 -4.78
N SER A 164 18.44 2.00 -3.58
CA SER A 164 18.95 3.35 -3.39
C SER A 164 20.42 3.46 -3.83
N THR A 165 20.85 4.66 -4.18
CA THR A 165 22.20 4.91 -4.71
C THR A 165 23.30 4.56 -3.70
N ASP A 166 23.00 4.62 -2.41
CA ASP A 166 23.85 4.26 -1.28
C ASP A 166 23.62 2.82 -0.75
N ASN A 167 22.75 2.04 -1.42
CA ASN A 167 22.33 0.68 -1.01
C ASN A 167 21.72 0.57 0.40
N SER A 168 21.29 1.68 1.00
CA SER A 168 20.70 1.70 2.35
C SER A 168 19.21 1.38 2.36
N THR A 169 18.53 1.47 1.22
CA THR A 169 17.07 1.27 1.11
C THR A 169 16.73 0.54 -0.19
N VAL A 170 15.80 -0.41 -0.11
CA VAL A 170 15.32 -1.21 -1.23
C VAL A 170 13.80 -1.08 -1.32
N ILE A 171 13.28 -0.79 -2.51
CA ILE A 171 11.85 -0.82 -2.81
C ILE A 171 11.55 -2.10 -3.59
N VAL A 172 10.70 -2.94 -3.02
CA VAL A 172 10.15 -4.13 -3.70
C VAL A 172 8.79 -3.75 -4.29
N ALA A 173 8.72 -3.69 -5.61
CA ALA A 173 7.50 -3.46 -6.35
C ALA A 173 6.90 -4.80 -6.80
N ILE A 174 5.62 -5.01 -6.50
CA ILE A 174 4.90 -6.25 -6.81
C ILE A 174 3.86 -5.98 -7.90
N LYS A 175 3.94 -6.75 -8.98
CA LYS A 175 2.98 -6.71 -10.08
C LYS A 175 1.62 -7.24 -9.62
N GLY A 176 0.55 -6.58 -10.05
CA GLY A 176 -0.82 -7.08 -9.87
C GLY A 176 -1.34 -7.83 -11.10
N THR A 177 -2.65 -8.04 -11.13
CA THR A 177 -3.34 -8.83 -12.16
C THR A 177 -3.27 -8.15 -13.53
N SER A 178 -2.83 -8.88 -14.55
CA SER A 178 -2.69 -8.34 -15.91
C SER A 178 -4.04 -7.90 -16.49
N ALA A 179 -4.15 -6.65 -16.96
CA ALA A 179 -5.40 -6.04 -17.45
C ALA A 179 -6.01 -6.66 -18.73
N GLY A 180 -5.39 -7.70 -19.31
CA GLY A 180 -5.94 -8.40 -20.48
C GLY A 180 -7.39 -8.85 -20.28
N TRP A 181 -7.78 -9.17 -19.04
CA TRP A 181 -9.15 -9.58 -18.72
C TRP A 181 -10.20 -8.49 -19.01
N LEU A 182 -9.85 -7.21 -18.96
CA LEU A 182 -10.76 -6.08 -19.27
C LEU A 182 -11.07 -5.94 -20.76
N VAL A 183 -10.22 -6.49 -21.63
CA VAL A 183 -10.35 -6.44 -23.10
C VAL A 183 -10.59 -7.82 -23.72
N GLY A 184 -10.98 -8.81 -22.91
CA GLY A 184 -11.30 -10.17 -23.38
C GLY A 184 -10.08 -11.05 -23.72
N GLY A 185 -8.88 -10.66 -23.29
CA GLY A 185 -7.65 -11.44 -23.43
C GLY A 185 -7.24 -12.13 -22.12
N GLY A 186 -7.21 -13.45 -22.11
CA GLY A 186 -6.56 -14.21 -21.03
C GLY A 186 -5.06 -14.26 -21.29
N GLY A 187 -4.27 -13.45 -20.58
CA GLY A 187 -2.86 -13.73 -20.45
C GLY A 187 -2.65 -15.05 -19.68
N PRO A 188 -1.43 -15.61 -19.71
CA PRO A 188 -1.12 -16.88 -19.08
C PRO A 188 -1.36 -16.76 -17.58
N THR A 189 -0.77 -15.73 -16.95
CA THR A 189 -0.78 -15.48 -15.49
C THR A 189 -2.16 -15.31 -14.86
N VAL A 190 -3.21 -15.13 -15.65
CA VAL A 190 -4.54 -14.73 -15.20
C VAL A 190 -5.18 -15.77 -14.28
N ALA A 191 -4.86 -17.07 -14.44
CA ALA A 191 -5.48 -18.11 -13.64
C ALA A 191 -5.06 -18.08 -12.16
N LYS A 192 -3.75 -17.96 -11.87
CA LYS A 192 -3.25 -17.88 -10.49
C LYS A 192 -3.51 -16.52 -9.85
N ASP A 193 -3.39 -15.43 -10.60
CA ASP A 193 -3.77 -14.08 -10.15
C ASP A 193 -5.23 -14.10 -9.66
N LYS A 194 -6.13 -14.63 -10.51
CA LYS A 194 -7.57 -14.78 -10.21
C LYS A 194 -7.85 -15.70 -9.01
N LYS A 195 -7.13 -16.81 -8.84
CA LYS A 195 -7.26 -17.67 -7.65
C LYS A 195 -6.93 -16.86 -6.39
N ASN A 196 -5.82 -16.13 -6.41
CA ASN A 196 -5.33 -15.33 -5.28
C ASN A 196 -6.26 -14.16 -4.96
N ASP A 197 -6.69 -13.41 -5.99
CA ASP A 197 -7.68 -12.34 -5.85
C ASP A 197 -8.96 -12.84 -5.19
N ASN A 198 -9.53 -13.91 -5.75
CA ASN A 198 -10.78 -14.48 -5.26
C ASN A 198 -10.65 -15.11 -3.88
N LEU A 199 -9.50 -15.68 -3.52
CA LEU A 199 -9.33 -16.28 -2.21
C LEU A 199 -9.13 -15.21 -1.12
N MET A 200 -8.36 -14.16 -1.42
CA MET A 200 -8.02 -13.11 -0.45
C MET A 200 -9.15 -12.08 -0.28
N PHE A 201 -9.78 -11.65 -1.38
CA PHE A 201 -10.63 -10.45 -1.40
C PHE A 201 -12.11 -10.75 -1.64
N SER A 202 -12.51 -12.03 -1.73
CA SER A 202 -13.92 -12.41 -1.71
C SER A 202 -14.40 -12.78 -0.31
N CYS A 203 -15.70 -12.73 -0.12
CA CYS A 203 -16.32 -13.09 1.14
C CYS A 203 -16.32 -14.60 1.38
N CYS A 204 -16.54 -15.42 0.35
CA CYS A 204 -16.50 -16.88 0.50
C CYS A 204 -16.06 -17.57 -0.78
N CYS A 205 -14.75 -17.58 -1.04
CA CYS A 205 -14.13 -18.30 -2.16
C CYS A 205 -14.78 -18.06 -3.52
N ALA A 206 -15.08 -16.80 -3.83
CA ALA A 206 -15.76 -16.34 -5.03
C ALA A 206 -17.13 -16.99 -5.28
N ARG A 207 -17.86 -17.32 -4.20
CA ARG A 207 -19.25 -17.70 -4.30
C ARG A 207 -20.14 -16.49 -4.58
N VAL A 208 -20.29 -16.16 -5.86
CA VAL A 208 -21.12 -15.03 -6.32
C VAL A 208 -22.40 -15.45 -7.06
N GLY A 209 -22.48 -16.68 -7.57
CA GLY A 209 -23.66 -17.16 -8.30
C GLY A 209 -23.56 -18.60 -8.80
N PRO A 210 -24.65 -19.15 -9.36
CA PRO A 210 -24.71 -20.56 -9.79
C PRO A 210 -23.87 -20.86 -11.04
N THR A 211 -23.49 -19.84 -11.81
CA THR A 211 -22.66 -19.99 -13.02
C THR A 211 -21.16 -19.93 -12.74
N TRP A 212 -20.76 -19.78 -11.48
CA TRP A 212 -19.37 -19.67 -11.05
C TRP A 212 -18.88 -20.92 -10.34
N SER A 213 -17.62 -21.27 -10.61
CA SER A 213 -16.87 -22.22 -9.80
C SER A 213 -16.15 -21.48 -8.68
N THR A 214 -16.29 -21.95 -7.44
CA THR A 214 -15.57 -21.40 -6.30
C THR A 214 -14.09 -21.77 -6.35
N VAL A 215 -13.23 -20.95 -5.75
CA VAL A 215 -11.78 -21.22 -5.67
C VAL A 215 -11.38 -22.12 -4.51
N CYS A 216 -12.33 -22.40 -3.62
CA CYS A 216 -12.23 -23.36 -2.54
C CYS A 216 -13.63 -23.93 -2.25
N ASP A 217 -13.71 -25.06 -1.55
CA ASP A 217 -14.98 -25.66 -1.12
C ASP A 217 -15.25 -25.34 0.36
N CYS A 218 -15.39 -24.06 0.73
CA CYS A 218 -15.72 -23.66 2.11
C CYS A 218 -17.12 -23.06 2.25
N TYR A 219 -17.79 -22.82 1.13
CA TYR A 219 -19.19 -22.43 1.10
C TYR A 219 -20.08 -23.53 1.70
N SER A 220 -21.02 -23.12 2.54
CA SER A 220 -22.10 -23.95 3.06
C SER A 220 -23.45 -23.42 2.55
N ARG A 221 -24.58 -23.76 3.16
CA ARG A 221 -25.91 -23.35 2.66
C ARG A 221 -26.21 -21.87 2.94
N GLY A 222 -26.84 -21.18 1.98
CA GLY A 222 -27.25 -19.78 2.14
C GLY A 222 -26.05 -18.86 2.00
N ASN A 223 -25.89 -17.87 2.87
CA ASN A 223 -24.69 -17.04 2.92
C ASN A 223 -23.77 -17.50 4.06
N ARG A 224 -23.54 -18.82 4.19
CA ARG A 224 -22.68 -19.38 5.22
C ARG A 224 -21.33 -19.78 4.64
N CYS A 225 -20.26 -19.38 5.30
CA CYS A 225 -18.90 -19.74 4.94
C CYS A 225 -18.18 -20.37 6.13
N ASP A 226 -17.54 -21.51 5.90
CA ASP A 226 -16.78 -22.19 6.95
C ASP A 226 -15.46 -21.47 7.22
N THR A 227 -15.30 -20.92 8.44
CA THR A 227 -14.14 -20.10 8.80
C THR A 227 -12.85 -20.91 8.77
N ASP A 228 -12.82 -22.07 9.44
CA ASP A 228 -11.63 -22.91 9.56
C ASP A 228 -11.16 -23.37 8.18
N CYS A 229 -12.10 -23.71 7.30
CA CYS A 229 -11.84 -24.11 5.93
C CYS A 229 -11.23 -22.97 5.09
N VAL A 230 -11.78 -21.74 5.14
CA VAL A 230 -11.23 -20.63 4.34
C VAL A 230 -9.82 -20.26 4.83
N GLU A 231 -9.61 -20.25 6.14
CA GLU A 231 -8.30 -20.01 6.72
C GLU A 231 -7.28 -21.07 6.29
N GLU A 232 -7.68 -22.34 6.19
CA GLU A 232 -6.80 -23.42 5.74
C GLU A 232 -6.51 -23.31 4.24
N ALA A 233 -7.52 -22.98 3.42
CA ALA A 233 -7.35 -22.75 2.00
C ALA A 233 -6.33 -21.61 1.72
N MET A 234 -6.18 -20.64 2.63
CA MET A 234 -5.21 -19.55 2.53
C MET A 234 -3.77 -19.93 2.93
N LYS A 235 -3.53 -21.17 3.34
CA LYS A 235 -2.19 -21.70 3.68
C LYS A 235 -1.61 -22.62 2.61
N GLU A 236 -2.35 -22.93 1.56
CA GLU A 236 -1.88 -23.80 0.46
C GLU A 236 -0.61 -23.26 -0.21
N ASP A 237 0.29 -24.17 -0.59
CA ASP A 237 1.47 -23.85 -1.38
C ASP A 237 1.09 -23.29 -2.76
N GLY A 238 1.82 -22.30 -3.24
CA GLY A 238 1.55 -21.60 -4.52
C GLY A 238 0.62 -20.38 -4.42
N LEU A 239 0.18 -20.01 -3.21
CA LEU A 239 -0.46 -18.71 -2.95
C LEU A 239 0.57 -17.58 -2.91
N PHE A 240 0.15 -16.38 -3.30
CA PHE A 240 1.04 -15.24 -3.44
C PHE A 240 1.51 -14.67 -2.10
N TYR A 241 0.72 -14.82 -1.03
CA TYR A 241 1.15 -14.38 0.30
C TYR A 241 2.41 -15.12 0.80
N PRO A 242 2.44 -16.47 0.88
CA PRO A 242 3.68 -17.20 1.17
C PRO A 242 4.85 -16.86 0.25
N LEU A 243 4.60 -16.70 -1.06
CA LEU A 243 5.64 -16.30 -2.02
C LEU A 243 6.21 -14.91 -1.71
N GLY A 244 5.37 -13.97 -1.32
CA GLY A 244 5.79 -12.63 -0.88
C GLY A 244 6.69 -12.66 0.35
N LEU A 245 6.42 -13.56 1.31
CA LEU A 245 7.30 -13.75 2.46
C LEU A 245 8.68 -14.27 2.05
N ASN A 246 8.73 -15.26 1.15
CA ASN A 246 9.99 -15.79 0.62
C ASN A 246 10.76 -14.72 -0.17
N LEU A 247 10.08 -13.92 -0.99
CA LEU A 247 10.67 -12.79 -1.70
C LEU A 247 11.29 -11.79 -0.71
N TYR A 248 10.56 -11.40 0.34
CA TYR A 248 11.09 -10.50 1.36
C TYR A 248 12.38 -11.05 1.98
N HIS A 249 12.39 -12.34 2.32
CA HIS A 249 13.58 -13.02 2.83
C HIS A 249 14.76 -12.99 1.88
N ASN A 250 14.54 -13.34 0.62
CA ASN A 250 15.56 -13.31 -0.42
C ASN A 250 16.14 -11.90 -0.59
N VAL A 251 15.29 -10.87 -0.58
CA VAL A 251 15.74 -9.47 -0.65
C VAL A 251 16.54 -9.08 0.58
N THR A 252 16.12 -9.46 1.79
CA THR A 252 16.92 -9.21 3.00
C THR A 252 18.23 -9.99 3.02
N TYR A 253 18.32 -11.12 2.35
CA TYR A 253 19.57 -11.85 2.18
C TYR A 253 20.52 -11.11 1.22
N LEU A 254 19.99 -10.61 0.10
CA LEU A 254 20.75 -9.80 -0.87
C LEU A 254 21.18 -8.44 -0.30
N TYR A 255 20.36 -7.85 0.56
CA TYR A 255 20.55 -6.51 1.13
C TYR A 255 20.40 -6.52 2.66
N PRO A 256 21.35 -7.15 3.40
CA PRO A 256 21.20 -7.45 4.83
C PRO A 256 21.11 -6.23 5.75
N ASN A 257 21.62 -5.08 5.29
CA ASN A 257 21.63 -3.85 6.07
C ASN A 257 20.66 -2.78 5.53
N ALA A 258 19.87 -3.12 4.51
CA ALA A 258 18.97 -2.15 3.88
C ALA A 258 17.60 -2.13 4.55
N ASN A 259 17.02 -0.93 4.59
CA ASN A 259 15.61 -0.73 4.84
C ASN A 259 14.78 -1.26 3.66
N ILE A 260 13.71 -2.01 3.94
CA ILE A 260 12.82 -2.52 2.88
C ILE A 260 11.52 -1.73 2.88
N TRP A 261 11.17 -1.17 1.72
CA TRP A 261 9.87 -0.56 1.43
C TRP A 261 9.14 -1.41 0.38
N LEU A 262 7.82 -1.36 0.39
CA LEU A 262 6.97 -2.13 -0.51
C LEU A 262 6.04 -1.21 -1.30
N THR A 263 5.76 -1.59 -2.55
CA THR A 263 4.78 -0.91 -3.39
C THR A 263 4.11 -1.90 -4.33
N GLY A 264 2.91 -1.57 -4.80
CA GLY A 264 2.19 -2.41 -5.72
C GLY A 264 0.85 -1.81 -6.10
N HIS A 265 0.26 -2.36 -7.15
CA HIS A 265 -1.06 -1.97 -7.64
C HIS A 265 -2.01 -3.17 -7.65
N SER A 266 -3.30 -2.94 -7.40
CA SER A 266 -4.32 -4.00 -7.43
C SER A 266 -3.93 -5.17 -6.50
N LEU A 267 -3.97 -6.42 -6.97
CA LEU A 267 -3.47 -7.61 -6.26
C LEU A 267 -2.08 -7.41 -5.63
N GLY A 268 -1.14 -6.78 -6.36
CA GLY A 268 0.21 -6.53 -5.87
C GLY A 268 0.27 -5.52 -4.73
N GLY A 269 -0.66 -4.55 -4.71
CA GLY A 269 -0.81 -3.58 -3.62
C GLY A 269 -1.37 -4.20 -2.35
N GLY A 270 -2.41 -5.04 -2.49
CA GLY A 270 -2.96 -5.80 -1.36
C GLY A 270 -1.94 -6.78 -0.78
N LEU A 271 -1.15 -7.43 -1.63
CA LEU A 271 -0.05 -8.29 -1.18
C LEU A 271 1.06 -7.50 -0.46
N ALA A 272 1.47 -6.35 -1.01
CA ALA A 272 2.42 -5.46 -0.37
C ALA A 272 1.94 -5.01 1.01
N ALA A 273 0.65 -4.70 1.18
CA ALA A 273 0.06 -4.34 2.47
C ALA A 273 0.09 -5.50 3.48
N LEU A 274 -0.26 -6.73 3.07
CA LEU A 274 -0.15 -7.93 3.92
C LEU A 274 1.31 -8.20 4.36
N MET A 275 2.26 -8.03 3.45
CA MET A 275 3.70 -8.12 3.76
C MET A 275 4.14 -7.00 4.71
N GLY A 276 3.69 -5.77 4.49
CA GLY A 276 3.96 -4.62 5.37
C GLY A 276 3.41 -4.81 6.78
N ALA A 277 2.24 -5.44 6.92
CA ALA A 277 1.67 -5.81 8.21
C ALA A 277 2.48 -6.92 8.90
N THR A 278 3.13 -7.79 8.12
CA THR A 278 3.93 -8.92 8.62
C THR A 278 5.30 -8.48 9.12
N PHE A 279 5.99 -7.64 8.35
CA PHE A 279 7.38 -7.26 8.62
C PHE A 279 7.53 -5.86 9.22
N GLY A 280 6.45 -5.07 9.30
CA GLY A 280 6.53 -3.64 9.63
C GLY A 280 7.34 -2.86 8.59
N ALA A 281 7.20 -3.21 7.31
CA ALA A 281 7.85 -2.54 6.18
C ALA A 281 6.92 -1.43 5.63
N PRO A 282 7.41 -0.19 5.40
CA PRO A 282 6.61 0.88 4.80
C PRO A 282 5.99 0.47 3.47
N VAL A 283 4.72 0.83 3.25
CA VAL A 283 3.98 0.47 2.04
C VAL A 283 3.27 1.68 1.45
N VAL A 284 3.37 1.85 0.14
CA VAL A 284 2.45 2.69 -0.64
C VAL A 284 1.76 1.79 -1.66
N ALA A 285 0.50 1.48 -1.42
CA ALA A 285 -0.30 0.59 -2.27
C ALA A 285 -1.30 1.40 -3.09
N PHE A 286 -1.48 1.06 -4.37
CA PHE A 286 -2.32 1.81 -5.29
C PHE A 286 -3.53 1.00 -5.76
N GLU A 287 -4.72 1.59 -5.68
CA GLU A 287 -5.98 0.97 -6.13
C GLU A 287 -6.11 -0.51 -5.67
N ALA A 288 -5.63 -0.81 -4.47
CA ALA A 288 -5.55 -2.17 -3.95
C ALA A 288 -6.94 -2.64 -3.48
N PRO A 289 -7.34 -3.91 -3.70
CA PRO A 289 -8.47 -4.49 -2.99
C PRO A 289 -8.19 -4.52 -1.49
N ALA A 290 -9.24 -4.35 -0.69
CA ALA A 290 -9.09 -4.18 0.74
C ALA A 290 -8.70 -5.49 1.45
N GLU A 291 -7.55 -5.49 2.14
CA GLU A 291 -6.88 -6.71 2.61
C GLU A 291 -7.07 -7.02 4.10
N ARG A 292 -7.84 -6.23 4.85
CA ARG A 292 -7.99 -6.44 6.30
C ARG A 292 -8.61 -7.78 6.64
N LEU A 293 -9.61 -8.23 5.88
CA LEU A 293 -10.21 -9.56 6.06
C LEU A 293 -9.21 -10.68 5.77
N ALA A 294 -8.37 -10.53 4.73
CA ALA A 294 -7.32 -11.47 4.41
C ALA A 294 -6.28 -11.56 5.54
N SER A 295 -5.86 -10.42 6.09
CA SER A 295 -4.97 -10.35 7.26
C SER A 295 -5.52 -11.10 8.47
N GLN A 296 -6.82 -10.96 8.74
CA GLN A 296 -7.51 -11.68 9.81
C GLN A 296 -7.51 -13.20 9.58
N ARG A 297 -7.87 -13.65 8.37
CA ARG A 297 -7.86 -15.08 8.00
C ARG A 297 -6.47 -15.69 8.02
N LEU A 298 -5.45 -14.91 7.72
CA LEU A 298 -4.03 -15.30 7.81
C LEU A 298 -3.50 -15.29 9.25
N HIS A 299 -4.29 -14.81 10.23
CA HIS A 299 -3.93 -14.65 11.63
C HIS A 299 -2.70 -13.77 11.84
N LEU A 300 -2.57 -12.67 11.08
CA LEU A 300 -1.46 -11.77 11.29
C LEU A 300 -1.60 -11.09 12.67
N PRO A 301 -0.58 -11.19 13.56
CA PRO A 301 -0.50 -10.39 14.77
C PRO A 301 -0.74 -8.91 14.47
N ARG A 302 -1.55 -8.26 15.30
CA ARG A 302 -1.93 -6.85 15.10
C ARG A 302 -0.97 -5.93 15.86
N PRO A 303 -0.20 -5.07 15.18
CA PRO A 303 0.59 -4.05 15.84
C PRO A 303 -0.29 -2.96 16.47
N PRO A 304 0.25 -2.15 17.40
CA PRO A 304 -0.44 -0.98 17.96
C PRO A 304 -0.90 0.02 16.89
N SER A 305 -0.20 0.08 15.76
CA SER A 305 -0.55 0.88 14.59
C SER A 305 -0.10 0.20 13.30
N THR A 306 -0.81 0.47 12.21
CA THR A 306 -0.46 0.05 10.84
C THR A 306 -0.24 1.26 9.92
N HIS A 307 0.01 2.46 10.47
CA HIS A 307 0.10 3.70 9.69
C HIS A 307 1.26 3.74 8.68
N HIS A 308 2.24 2.85 8.81
CA HIS A 308 3.27 2.66 7.79
C HIS A 308 2.76 2.05 6.48
N ILE A 309 1.50 1.58 6.45
CA ILE A 309 0.80 1.14 5.25
C ILE A 309 -0.12 2.26 4.79
N THR A 310 0.11 2.80 3.60
CA THR A 310 -0.73 3.82 2.98
C THR A 310 -1.33 3.31 1.68
N HIS A 311 -2.66 3.35 1.59
CA HIS A 311 -3.43 3.06 0.40
C HIS A 311 -3.77 4.36 -0.34
N VAL A 312 -3.47 4.42 -1.63
CA VAL A 312 -3.76 5.56 -2.49
C VAL A 312 -4.75 5.10 -3.55
N TYR A 313 -5.96 5.63 -3.51
CA TYR A 313 -7.01 5.24 -4.46
C TYR A 313 -8.03 6.34 -4.68
N HIS A 314 -8.89 6.16 -5.69
CA HIS A 314 -9.93 7.12 -6.01
C HIS A 314 -11.35 6.53 -5.97
N THR A 315 -12.33 7.34 -5.58
CA THR A 315 -13.74 6.89 -5.39
C THR A 315 -14.41 6.33 -6.65
N ALA A 316 -13.93 6.68 -7.84
CA ALA A 316 -14.47 6.16 -9.10
C ALA A 316 -13.92 4.77 -9.50
N ASP A 317 -13.01 4.19 -8.71
CA ASP A 317 -12.56 2.81 -8.88
C ASP A 317 -13.37 1.91 -7.94
N PRO A 318 -14.18 0.98 -8.47
CA PRO A 318 -15.00 0.12 -7.64
C PRO A 318 -14.22 -0.96 -6.87
N ILE A 319 -12.95 -1.23 -7.20
CA ILE A 319 -12.15 -2.29 -6.57
C ILE A 319 -11.75 -1.99 -5.12
N PRO A 320 -10.98 -0.92 -4.82
CA PRO A 320 -10.64 -0.55 -3.44
C PRO A 320 -11.89 -0.19 -2.62
N MET A 321 -12.94 0.30 -3.30
CA MET A 321 -14.23 0.61 -2.66
C MET A 321 -15.03 -0.65 -2.28
N GLY A 322 -14.64 -1.85 -2.72
CA GLY A 322 -15.38 -3.10 -2.50
C GLY A 322 -16.77 -3.11 -3.15
N THR A 323 -16.93 -2.35 -4.24
CA THR A 323 -18.20 -2.21 -4.97
C THR A 323 -18.17 -2.87 -6.34
N CYS A 324 -17.05 -3.47 -6.75
CA CYS A 324 -16.96 -4.24 -7.99
C CYS A 324 -17.63 -5.62 -7.88
N THR A 325 -18.90 -5.62 -7.51
CA THR A 325 -19.70 -6.80 -7.14
C THR A 325 -20.95 -6.92 -8.01
N GLY A 326 -21.56 -8.11 -8.04
CA GLY A 326 -22.80 -8.36 -8.77
C GLY A 326 -22.61 -8.91 -10.19
N VAL A 327 -23.57 -9.71 -10.66
CA VAL A 327 -23.45 -10.51 -11.90
C VAL A 327 -23.30 -9.70 -13.19
N THR A 328 -23.64 -8.41 -13.16
CA THR A 328 -23.50 -7.49 -14.30
C THR A 328 -22.24 -6.63 -14.25
N SER A 329 -21.43 -6.71 -13.18
CA SER A 329 -20.19 -5.94 -13.09
C SER A 329 -19.13 -6.51 -14.03
N LEU A 330 -18.25 -5.65 -14.53
CA LEU A 330 -17.14 -6.09 -15.38
C LEU A 330 -16.16 -6.99 -14.61
N CYS A 331 -15.96 -6.78 -13.30
CA CYS A 331 -15.19 -7.71 -12.45
C CYS A 331 -15.82 -9.10 -12.46
N ALA A 332 -17.14 -9.19 -12.28
CA ALA A 332 -17.84 -10.47 -12.30
C ALA A 332 -17.76 -11.14 -13.69
N ILE A 333 -17.87 -10.38 -14.77
CA ILE A 333 -17.70 -10.92 -16.14
C ILE A 333 -16.26 -11.43 -16.33
N GLY A 334 -15.26 -10.76 -15.76
CA GLY A 334 -13.85 -11.22 -15.72
C GLY A 334 -13.61 -12.41 -14.76
N GLY A 335 -14.59 -12.72 -13.91
CA GLY A 335 -14.51 -13.78 -12.91
C GLY A 335 -13.79 -13.39 -11.61
N PHE A 336 -13.75 -12.11 -11.28
CA PHE A 336 -13.20 -11.59 -10.03
C PHE A 336 -14.33 -11.24 -9.05
N ALA A 337 -14.23 -11.76 -7.83
CA ALA A 337 -15.14 -11.52 -6.72
C ALA A 337 -14.43 -10.67 -5.66
N LEU A 338 -14.28 -9.36 -5.94
CA LEU A 338 -13.59 -8.40 -5.08
C LEU A 338 -14.64 -7.70 -4.20
N GLU A 339 -14.96 -8.32 -3.06
CA GLU A 339 -16.08 -7.94 -2.19
C GLU A 339 -15.65 -7.22 -0.91
N THR A 340 -14.36 -7.28 -0.57
CA THR A 340 -13.79 -6.59 0.60
C THR A 340 -13.66 -5.09 0.36
N ARG A 341 -13.85 -4.31 1.42
CA ARG A 341 -13.86 -2.84 1.39
C ARG A 341 -13.03 -2.19 2.50
N CYS A 342 -12.55 -2.98 3.46
CA CYS A 342 -11.82 -2.44 4.60
C CYS A 342 -10.32 -2.71 4.53
N HIS A 343 -9.52 -1.65 4.57
CA HIS A 343 -8.06 -1.71 4.52
C HIS A 343 -7.44 -1.69 5.93
N LEU A 344 -6.17 -2.07 6.00
CA LEU A 344 -5.29 -1.73 7.11
C LEU A 344 -4.71 -0.31 6.91
N GLY A 345 -4.04 0.23 7.93
CA GLY A 345 -3.25 1.45 7.81
C GLY A 345 -4.05 2.72 7.50
N GLN A 346 -3.52 3.52 6.58
CA GLN A 346 -4.05 4.83 6.20
C GLN A 346 -4.48 4.87 4.74
N VAL A 347 -5.36 5.81 4.42
CA VAL A 347 -5.93 6.04 3.10
C VAL A 347 -5.70 7.49 2.67
N VAL A 348 -5.14 7.66 1.49
CA VAL A 348 -5.16 8.90 0.69
C VAL A 348 -6.24 8.73 -0.36
N LEU A 349 -7.42 9.28 -0.08
CA LEU A 349 -8.61 9.15 -0.93
C LEU A 349 -8.77 10.33 -1.87
N TYR A 350 -8.77 10.06 -3.18
CA TYR A 350 -9.16 11.03 -4.21
C TYR A 350 -10.66 10.91 -4.51
N ASP A 351 -11.45 11.89 -4.08
CA ASP A 351 -12.90 11.95 -4.30
C ASP A 351 -13.28 12.37 -5.75
N THR A 352 -12.86 11.57 -6.73
CA THR A 352 -13.09 11.81 -8.16
C THR A 352 -14.57 11.77 -8.56
N VAL A 353 -15.42 11.02 -7.84
CA VAL A 353 -16.86 11.00 -8.11
C VAL A 353 -17.49 12.36 -7.79
N GLN A 354 -17.27 12.92 -6.59
CA GLN A 354 -17.90 14.20 -6.23
C GLN A 354 -17.17 15.40 -6.83
N LYS A 355 -15.84 15.35 -6.94
CA LYS A 355 -15.03 16.50 -7.40
C LYS A 355 -14.90 16.60 -8.91
N LEU A 356 -14.83 15.46 -9.61
CA LEU A 356 -14.65 15.42 -11.07
C LEU A 356 -15.86 14.87 -11.82
N GLY A 357 -16.89 14.37 -11.12
CA GLY A 357 -18.08 13.80 -11.75
C GLY A 357 -17.83 12.46 -12.45
N TRP A 358 -16.75 11.76 -12.10
CA TRP A 358 -16.45 10.45 -12.69
C TRP A 358 -17.49 9.42 -12.24
N SER A 359 -17.89 8.55 -13.16
CA SER A 359 -18.71 7.38 -12.82
C SER A 359 -17.85 6.30 -12.16
N ALA A 360 -18.41 5.60 -11.18
CA ALA A 360 -17.80 4.39 -10.63
C ALA A 360 -17.72 3.30 -11.72
N ASP A 361 -16.52 3.00 -12.18
CA ASP A 361 -16.26 2.14 -13.33
C ASP A 361 -14.89 1.49 -13.20
N VAL A 362 -14.82 0.17 -13.38
CA VAL A 362 -13.55 -0.56 -13.30
C VAL A 362 -12.55 -0.15 -14.38
N ARG A 363 -13.00 0.52 -15.46
CA ARG A 363 -12.10 1.12 -16.45
C ARG A 363 -11.25 2.26 -15.87
N ASN A 364 -11.60 2.78 -14.70
CA ASN A 364 -10.79 3.75 -13.98
C ASN A 364 -9.72 3.10 -13.08
N HIS A 365 -9.82 1.78 -12.81
CA HIS A 365 -8.84 1.03 -12.01
C HIS A 365 -7.39 1.07 -12.50
N PRO A 366 -7.09 1.04 -13.83
CA PRO A 366 -5.71 0.94 -14.28
C PRO A 366 -4.84 2.06 -13.72
N LEU A 367 -3.67 1.72 -13.17
CA LEU A 367 -2.74 2.68 -12.56
C LEU A 367 -2.31 3.83 -13.50
N LYS A 368 -2.42 3.66 -14.81
CA LYS A 368 -2.22 4.76 -15.77
C LYS A 368 -3.21 5.91 -15.54
N VAL A 369 -4.43 5.63 -15.10
CA VAL A 369 -5.46 6.62 -14.77
C VAL A 369 -5.01 7.48 -13.60
N ILE A 370 -4.56 6.89 -12.48
CA ILE A 370 -4.08 7.69 -11.34
C ILE A 370 -2.84 8.52 -11.72
N ILE A 371 -1.90 7.94 -12.48
CA ILE A 371 -0.69 8.66 -12.92
C ILE A 371 -1.06 9.84 -13.81
N ASP A 372 -1.81 9.62 -14.89
CA ASP A 372 -2.04 10.63 -15.91
C ASP A 372 -3.11 11.65 -15.50
N LYS A 373 -4.15 11.21 -14.79
CA LYS A 373 -5.35 12.02 -14.52
C LYS A 373 -5.44 12.59 -13.12
N ILE A 374 -4.65 12.10 -12.17
CA ILE A 374 -4.70 12.54 -10.76
C ILE A 374 -3.36 13.14 -10.30
N LEU A 375 -2.24 12.48 -10.61
CA LEU A 375 -0.94 12.81 -10.00
C LEU A 375 0.00 13.64 -10.89
N SER A 376 -0.18 13.64 -12.22
CA SER A 376 0.65 14.39 -13.15
C SER A 376 0.35 15.89 -13.12
N ASP A 377 1.31 16.73 -13.55
CA ASP A 377 1.17 18.20 -13.52
C ASP A 377 -0.04 18.73 -14.32
N ASN A 378 -0.42 18.02 -15.39
CA ASN A 378 -1.57 18.36 -16.24
C ASN A 378 -2.83 17.53 -15.90
N ALA A 379 -2.90 16.96 -14.70
CA ALA A 379 -4.01 16.14 -14.25
C ALA A 379 -5.35 16.90 -14.19
N ASP A 380 -6.44 16.12 -14.23
CA ASP A 380 -7.80 16.63 -14.05
C ASP A 380 -8.02 17.07 -12.58
N TRP A 381 -7.37 16.37 -11.63
CA TRP A 381 -7.39 16.69 -10.20
C TRP A 381 -6.67 18.01 -9.87
N LYS A 382 -7.22 18.80 -8.94
CA LYS A 382 -6.70 20.12 -8.54
C LYS A 382 -6.42 20.18 -7.04
N ASP A 383 -5.34 20.88 -6.65
CA ASP A 383 -4.85 20.99 -5.26
C ASP A 383 -5.90 21.56 -4.30
N GLU A 384 -6.78 22.42 -4.80
CA GLU A 384 -7.92 22.98 -4.06
C GLU A 384 -8.88 21.90 -3.51
N PHE A 385 -8.89 20.69 -4.09
CA PHE A 385 -9.68 19.57 -3.60
C PHE A 385 -9.07 18.88 -2.37
N ASN A 386 -7.78 19.09 -2.10
CA ASN A 386 -7.05 18.44 -0.99
C ASN A 386 -7.22 19.16 0.35
N GLY A 387 -7.83 20.35 0.33
CA GLY A 387 -7.99 21.23 1.48
C GLY A 387 -6.74 22.04 1.81
N GLY A 388 -6.93 23.11 2.58
CA GLY A 388 -5.86 24.01 3.01
C GLY A 388 -4.95 23.36 4.07
N ILE A 389 -3.70 23.81 4.10
CA ILE A 389 -2.79 23.56 5.22
C ILE A 389 -3.23 24.46 6.36
N GLU A 390 -3.67 23.86 7.46
CA GLU A 390 -3.82 24.58 8.73
C GLU A 390 -2.41 24.87 9.24
N LEU A 391 -1.89 26.05 8.93
CA LEU A 391 -0.74 26.59 9.63
C LEU A 391 -1.24 26.87 11.04
N GLU A 392 -0.71 26.15 12.04
CA GLU A 392 -0.87 26.58 13.43
C GLU A 392 -0.37 28.03 13.48
N GLU A 393 -1.30 28.97 13.64
CA GLU A 393 -0.93 30.33 14.00
C GLU A 393 -0.15 30.20 15.30
N GLU A 394 1.18 30.31 15.23
CA GLU A 394 1.95 30.79 16.36
C GLU A 394 1.22 32.06 16.80
N LYS A 395 0.44 31.96 17.87
CA LYS A 395 -0.07 33.10 18.61
C LYS A 395 1.15 33.74 19.25
N GLY A 396 1.92 34.42 18.42
CA GLY A 396 3.08 35.18 18.79
C GLY A 396 2.63 36.13 19.88
N TRP A 397 3.33 36.06 21.01
CA TRP A 397 3.31 36.95 22.15
C TRP A 397 3.14 38.45 21.82
N LEU A 398 3.45 38.87 20.59
CA LEU A 398 3.18 40.21 20.06
C LEU A 398 1.69 40.58 20.06
N SER A 399 0.78 39.61 19.87
CA SER A 399 -0.68 39.83 20.03
C SER A 399 -1.08 40.09 21.48
N ALA A 400 -0.32 39.56 22.46
CA ALA A 400 -0.53 39.78 23.88
C ALA A 400 0.04 41.12 24.38
N LEU A 401 0.89 41.80 23.59
CA LEU A 401 1.50 43.07 23.98
C LEU A 401 0.68 44.31 23.63
N GLY A 402 -0.54 44.18 23.09
CA GLY A 402 -1.50 45.29 23.05
C GLY A 402 -1.02 46.54 22.31
N TRP A 403 -0.02 46.44 21.42
CA TRP A 403 0.41 47.55 20.56
C TRP A 403 -0.53 47.66 19.37
N GLY A 404 -1.77 48.03 19.66
CA GLY A 404 -2.79 48.36 18.69
C GLY A 404 -2.38 49.62 17.94
N TRP A 405 -1.83 49.47 16.74
CA TRP A 405 -1.87 50.52 15.74
C TRP A 405 -3.31 50.63 15.24
N LYS A 406 -4.11 51.46 15.93
CA LYS A 406 -5.44 51.90 15.50
C LYS A 406 -5.35 52.44 14.07
N ARG A 407 -5.71 51.64 13.07
CA ARG A 407 -6.05 52.16 11.74
C ARG A 407 -7.29 53.05 11.89
N ARG A 408 -7.14 54.32 11.49
CA ARG A 408 -8.18 55.34 11.51
C ARG A 408 -9.29 54.93 10.53
N ARG A 409 -10.53 54.91 11.01
CA ARG A 409 -11.73 54.57 10.24
C ARG A 409 -12.02 55.72 9.26
N GLY A 410 -11.90 55.50 7.94
CA GLY A 410 -12.42 56.43 6.94
C GLY A 410 -11.58 56.73 5.69
N GLU A 411 -10.82 55.78 5.14
CA GLU A 411 -10.28 55.90 3.76
C GLU A 411 -10.83 54.77 2.88
N PRO A 412 -11.28 55.05 1.64
CA PRO A 412 -11.73 54.02 0.72
C PRO A 412 -10.49 53.30 0.19
N SER A 413 -10.32 52.02 0.54
CA SER A 413 -9.32 51.17 -0.09
C SER A 413 -9.83 50.77 -1.48
N GLY A 414 -9.52 51.59 -2.47
CA GLY A 414 -9.33 51.10 -3.83
C GLY A 414 -8.02 50.31 -3.84
N GLY A 415 -8.12 49.00 -3.92
CA GLY A 415 -6.98 48.09 -4.02
C GLY A 415 -7.52 46.71 -4.34
N ASP A 416 -7.18 46.21 -5.52
CA ASP A 416 -7.42 44.83 -5.92
C ASP A 416 -6.95 43.90 -4.80
N GLY A 417 -7.91 43.24 -4.17
CA GLY A 417 -7.67 42.30 -3.10
C GLY A 417 -7.07 41.04 -3.70
N ASP A 418 -5.75 40.97 -3.75
CA ASP A 418 -5.05 39.69 -3.74
C ASP A 418 -5.37 39.03 -2.39
N GLU A 419 -6.46 38.27 -2.31
CA GLU A 419 -6.67 37.32 -1.24
C GLU A 419 -5.43 36.40 -1.23
N GLU A 420 -4.63 36.46 -0.16
CA GLU A 420 -3.54 35.52 0.07
C GLU A 420 -4.12 34.10 0.02
N LYS A 421 -3.97 33.42 -1.12
CA LYS A 421 -4.46 32.06 -1.31
C LYS A 421 -3.76 31.18 -0.28
N LYS A 422 -4.55 30.66 0.67
CA LYS A 422 -4.06 29.70 1.66
C LYS A 422 -3.32 28.56 0.94
N PRO A 423 -2.13 28.15 1.42
CA PRO A 423 -1.41 27.05 0.80
C PRO A 423 -2.26 25.78 0.88
N MET A 424 -2.45 25.13 -0.26
CA MET A 424 -3.20 23.88 -0.37
C MET A 424 -2.26 22.69 -0.18
N ARG A 425 -2.79 21.56 0.27
CA ARG A 425 -2.03 20.30 0.32
C ARG A 425 -1.75 19.80 -1.11
N GLU A 426 -0.59 19.21 -1.33
CA GLU A 426 -0.24 18.60 -2.63
C GLU A 426 -1.05 17.31 -2.89
N VAL A 427 -1.44 16.61 -1.83
CA VAL A 427 -2.26 15.38 -1.90
C VAL A 427 -3.33 15.41 -0.81
N PRO A 428 -4.45 14.67 -0.97
CA PRO A 428 -5.42 14.50 0.11
C PRO A 428 -4.74 14.02 1.39
N GLN A 429 -5.21 14.48 2.54
CA GLN A 429 -4.65 14.07 3.82
C GLN A 429 -4.82 12.56 4.03
N ALA A 430 -3.72 11.86 4.32
CA ALA A 430 -3.77 10.47 4.74
C ALA A 430 -4.52 10.36 6.08
N LYS A 431 -5.55 9.52 6.14
CA LYS A 431 -6.36 9.27 7.34
C LYS A 431 -6.42 7.78 7.64
N PRO A 432 -6.54 7.34 8.91
CA PRO A 432 -6.74 5.92 9.22
C PRO A 432 -7.90 5.33 8.40
N ALA A 433 -7.70 4.13 7.84
CA ALA A 433 -8.69 3.49 6.98
C ALA A 433 -10.08 3.39 7.66
N SER A 434 -10.10 3.12 8.97
CA SER A 434 -11.33 3.08 9.78
C SER A 434 -12.12 4.39 9.85
N GLU A 435 -11.49 5.54 9.59
CA GLU A 435 -12.15 6.85 9.57
C GLU A 435 -12.68 7.22 8.18
N VAL A 436 -12.13 6.60 7.12
CA VAL A 436 -12.48 6.88 5.73
C VAL A 436 -13.51 5.87 5.22
N GLU A 437 -13.39 4.62 5.66
CA GLU A 437 -14.13 3.48 5.12
C GLU A 437 -15.23 3.02 6.08
N GLY A 438 -16.37 2.62 5.51
CA GLY A 438 -17.53 2.20 6.28
C GLY A 438 -18.45 3.36 6.66
N VAL A 439 -19.25 3.13 7.71
CA VAL A 439 -20.26 4.08 8.19
C VAL A 439 -20.04 4.26 9.69
N ASP A 440 -20.08 5.51 10.16
CA ASP A 440 -19.89 5.88 11.57
C ASP A 440 -18.60 5.32 12.20
N GLY A 441 -17.51 5.28 11.42
CA GLY A 441 -16.20 4.78 11.87
C GLY A 441 -16.10 3.25 11.97
N VAL A 442 -17.13 2.52 11.53
CA VAL A 442 -17.14 1.06 11.49
C VAL A 442 -17.16 0.59 10.04
N CYS A 443 -16.01 0.06 9.61
CA CYS A 443 -15.93 -0.67 8.36
C CYS A 443 -16.21 -2.16 8.59
N THR A 444 -17.16 -2.73 7.84
CA THR A 444 -17.51 -4.16 7.92
C THR A 444 -17.42 -4.78 6.54
N ASP A 445 -16.54 -5.77 6.41
CA ASP A 445 -16.51 -6.65 5.23
C ASP A 445 -17.63 -7.68 5.32
N CYS A 446 -18.16 -8.08 4.17
CA CYS A 446 -18.97 -9.29 4.06
C CYS A 446 -20.19 -9.36 4.99
N TYR A 447 -20.83 -8.21 5.28
CA TYR A 447 -21.96 -8.10 6.22
C TYR A 447 -23.16 -9.02 5.92
N ASN A 448 -23.27 -9.52 4.68
CA ASN A 448 -24.31 -10.48 4.26
C ASN A 448 -23.96 -11.95 4.54
N TRP A 449 -22.73 -12.23 5.01
CA TRP A 449 -22.21 -13.57 5.25
C TRP A 449 -22.17 -13.91 6.75
N ASP A 450 -22.49 -15.17 7.05
CA ASP A 450 -22.42 -15.80 8.36
C ASP A 450 -21.20 -16.72 8.37
N PHE A 451 -20.22 -16.43 9.24
CA PHE A 451 -18.95 -17.15 9.35
C PHE A 451 -18.93 -18.01 10.62
N GLY A 452 -18.58 -19.27 10.50
CA GLY A 452 -18.55 -20.22 11.62
C GLY A 452 -18.07 -21.60 11.19
N SER A 453 -18.08 -22.58 12.09
CA SER A 453 -17.73 -23.97 11.76
C SER A 453 -18.96 -24.71 11.24
N PHE A 454 -19.10 -24.83 9.91
CA PHE A 454 -20.24 -25.44 9.24
C PHE A 454 -19.92 -26.77 8.56
N LYS A 455 -18.64 -27.08 8.31
CA LYS A 455 -18.18 -28.32 7.68
C LYS A 455 -17.65 -29.37 8.68
N ASN A 456 -17.42 -28.99 9.94
CA ASN A 456 -16.97 -29.88 11.03
C ASN A 456 -18.05 -30.84 11.60
N ILE A 457 -18.97 -31.37 10.78
CA ILE A 457 -20.07 -32.28 11.23
C ILE A 457 -19.72 -33.78 11.05
N THR A 458 -18.44 -34.15 10.97
CA THR A 458 -18.03 -35.58 10.87
C THR A 458 -16.96 -36.02 11.88
N SER A 459 -17.13 -35.71 13.17
CA SER A 459 -16.33 -36.35 14.25
C SER A 459 -17.12 -36.72 15.52
N THR A 460 -18.46 -36.69 15.53
CA THR A 460 -19.26 -37.11 16.69
C THR A 460 -20.15 -38.31 16.42
N ASN A 461 -19.62 -39.32 15.74
CA ASN A 461 -20.20 -40.66 15.73
C ASN A 461 -19.05 -41.69 15.75
N GLY A 462 -18.67 -42.17 16.94
CA GLY A 462 -17.80 -43.34 17.03
C GLY A 462 -16.75 -43.37 18.15
N ALA A 463 -17.10 -42.99 19.38
CA ALA A 463 -16.36 -43.48 20.54
C ALA A 463 -17.37 -43.72 21.68
N ARG A 464 -17.97 -44.91 21.67
CA ARG A 464 -18.54 -45.50 22.89
C ARG A 464 -17.39 -45.61 23.89
N CYS A 465 -17.53 -44.98 25.04
CA CYS A 465 -16.79 -45.39 26.22
C CYS A 465 -17.16 -46.86 26.53
N THR A 466 -16.18 -47.74 26.43
CA THR A 466 -16.09 -49.01 27.16
C THR A 466 -14.67 -49.15 27.66
#